data_AF-E3BGI3-F1
#
_entry.id   AF-E3BGI3-F1
#
_cell.length_a   1.000
_cell.length_b   1.000
_cell.length_c   1.000
_cell.angle_alpha   90.00
_cell.angle_beta   90.00
_cell.angle_gamma   90.00
#
_symmetry.space_group_name_H-M   'P 1'
#
loop_
_entity.id
_entity.type
_entity.pdbx_description
1 polymer ?
#
loop_
_entity_poly.entity_id
_entity_poly.type
_entity_poly.pdbx_seq_one_letter_code
_entity_poly.pdbx_strand_id
1 'polypeptide(L)'
;MDSKDIVLSDLKLAIEQLCLHLKTDDSCIWTNHFEKQLKHVNDLIEYGYVEENLYELSSSIRAVYGGMGSFNDYYNPHHSKERNELIKLYGSSSDLSSKVYDLAVKLKQSE
;
A
#
# COMPACT_ATOMS: atom_id res chain seq x y z
N MET A 1 -4.50 -21.76 6.00
CA MET A 1 -3.83 -20.46 5.82
C MET A 1 -4.49 -19.52 6.81
N ASP A 2 -3.71 -18.86 7.65
CA ASP A 2 -4.25 -17.94 8.66
C ASP A 2 -5.01 -16.80 7.96
N SER A 3 -6.06 -16.27 8.59
CA SER A 3 -6.77 -15.08 8.08
C SER A 3 -5.79 -13.92 7.85
N LYS A 4 -4.77 -13.79 8.71
CA LYS A 4 -3.72 -12.77 8.60
C LYS A 4 -2.77 -13.02 7.45
N ASP A 5 -2.45 -14.26 7.12
CA ASP A 5 -1.63 -14.59 5.95
C ASP A 5 -2.32 -14.17 4.64
N ILE A 6 -3.64 -14.34 4.57
CA ILE A 6 -4.45 -13.88 3.44
C ILE A 6 -4.40 -12.36 3.35
N VAL A 7 -4.68 -11.66 4.46
CA VAL A 7 -4.65 -10.19 4.49
C VAL A 7 -3.26 -9.64 4.15
N LEU A 8 -2.19 -10.26 4.64
CA LEU A 8 -0.81 -9.84 4.37
C LEU A 8 -0.44 -10.05 2.89
N SER A 9 -0.87 -11.17 2.30
CA SER A 9 -0.69 -11.45 0.86
C SER A 9 -1.47 -10.47 -0.01
N ASP A 10 -2.71 -10.17 0.34
CA ASP A 10 -3.53 -9.18 -0.37
C ASP A 10 -2.95 -7.77 -0.25
N LEU A 11 -2.39 -7.43 0.93
CA LEU A 11 -1.74 -6.16 1.16
C LEU A 11 -0.49 -6.02 0.31
N LYS A 12 0.34 -7.08 0.20
CA LYS A 12 1.49 -7.12 -0.71
C LYS A 12 1.08 -6.74 -2.12
N LEU A 13 0.07 -7.42 -2.67
CA LEU A 13 -0.41 -7.20 -4.02
C LEU A 13 -0.94 -5.77 -4.21
N ALA A 14 -1.69 -5.25 -3.23
CA ALA A 14 -2.22 -3.89 -3.29
C ALA A 14 -1.11 -2.83 -3.26
N ILE A 15 -0.07 -3.01 -2.44
CA ILE A 15 1.09 -2.11 -2.38
C ILE A 15 1.91 -2.20 -3.67
N GLU A 16 2.11 -3.39 -4.24
CA GLU A 16 2.80 -3.57 -5.53
C GLU A 16 2.09 -2.78 -6.64
N GLN A 17 0.78 -2.95 -6.75
CA GLN A 17 -0.05 -2.25 -7.73
C GLN A 17 -0.02 -0.74 -7.50
N LEU A 18 -0.12 -0.28 -6.25
CA LEU A 18 -0.03 1.13 -5.93
C LEU A 18 1.35 1.71 -6.33
N CYS A 19 2.44 1.01 -6.03
CA CYS A 19 3.78 1.44 -6.40
C CYS A 19 3.95 1.57 -7.92
N LEU A 20 3.36 0.68 -8.72
CA LEU A 20 3.36 0.80 -10.18
C LEU A 20 2.71 2.13 -10.63
N HIS A 21 1.58 2.50 -10.02
CA HIS A 21 0.94 3.78 -10.31
C HIS A 21 1.82 4.97 -9.90
N LEU A 22 2.39 4.93 -8.69
CA LEU A 22 3.20 6.05 -8.17
C LEU A 22 4.49 6.25 -8.99
N LYS A 23 5.09 5.17 -9.51
CA LYS A 23 6.28 5.23 -10.38
C LYS A 23 6.05 5.90 -11.73
N THR A 24 4.80 6.03 -12.18
CA THR A 24 4.49 6.81 -13.38
C THR A 24 4.63 8.33 -13.19
N ASP A 25 4.85 8.76 -11.95
CA ASP A 25 5.14 10.14 -11.57
C ASP A 25 6.53 10.21 -10.94
N ASP A 26 7.52 10.67 -11.71
CA ASP A 26 8.90 10.84 -11.26
C ASP A 26 9.03 11.82 -10.07
N SER A 27 8.01 12.66 -9.84
CA SER A 27 7.97 13.62 -8.74
C SER A 27 7.24 13.09 -7.49
N CYS A 28 6.68 11.86 -7.54
CA CYS A 28 5.92 11.30 -6.44
C CYS A 28 6.82 10.92 -5.26
N ILE A 29 6.78 11.72 -4.20
CA ILE A 29 7.55 11.51 -2.97
C ILE A 29 7.12 10.26 -2.18
N TRP A 30 5.90 9.77 -2.43
CA TRP A 30 5.30 8.65 -1.67
C TRP A 30 5.73 7.29 -2.16
N THR A 31 6.27 7.18 -3.38
CA THR A 31 6.78 5.92 -3.95
C THR A 31 7.75 5.24 -2.98
N ASN A 32 8.73 5.99 -2.48
CA ASN A 32 9.73 5.49 -1.54
C ASN A 32 9.13 4.97 -0.23
N HIS A 33 8.03 5.57 0.25
CA HIS A 33 7.35 5.10 1.46
C HIS A 33 6.71 3.74 1.22
N PHE A 34 5.92 3.60 0.15
CA PHE A 34 5.21 2.36 -0.15
C PHE A 34 6.15 1.22 -0.57
N GLU A 35 7.27 1.51 -1.24
CA GLU A 35 8.29 0.49 -1.52
C GLU A 35 8.95 -0.05 -0.24
N LYS A 36 9.17 0.80 0.77
CA LYS A 36 9.65 0.34 2.08
C LYS A 36 8.61 -0.56 2.76
N GLN A 37 7.33 -0.21 2.68
CA GLN A 37 6.26 -1.06 3.23
C GLN A 37 6.16 -2.39 2.46
N LEU A 38 6.33 -2.38 1.14
CA LEU A 38 6.38 -3.60 0.34
C LEU A 38 7.54 -4.50 0.77
N LYS A 39 8.73 -3.93 0.97
CA LYS A 39 9.87 -4.69 1.50
C LYS A 39 9.54 -5.29 2.87
N HIS A 40 8.97 -4.50 3.78
CA HIS A 40 8.58 -4.99 5.10
C HIS A 40 7.57 -6.15 5.01
N VAL A 41 6.54 -6.04 4.16
CA VAL A 41 5.58 -7.14 3.92
C VAL A 41 6.28 -8.40 3.41
N ASN A 42 7.21 -8.26 2.46
CA ASN A 42 7.98 -9.40 1.94
C ASN A 42 8.82 -10.07 3.03
N ASP A 43 9.51 -9.27 3.86
CA ASP A 43 10.32 -9.78 4.98
C ASP A 43 9.41 -10.58 5.96
N LEU A 44 8.21 -10.09 6.27
CA LEU A 44 7.26 -10.81 7.16
C LEU A 44 6.70 -12.10 6.54
N ILE A 45 6.50 -12.14 5.22
CA ILE A 45 6.05 -13.35 4.52
C ILE A 45 7.18 -14.39 4.46
N GLU A 46 8.42 -13.96 4.22
CA GLU A 46 9.58 -14.86 4.07
C GLU A 46 10.05 -15.44 5.41
N TYR A 47 10.16 -14.59 6.43
CA TYR A 47 10.77 -14.96 7.72
C TYR A 47 9.73 -15.23 8.83
N GLY A 48 8.45 -15.05 8.53
CA GLY A 48 7.36 -15.09 9.51
C GLY A 48 7.26 -13.79 10.32
N TYR A 49 6.24 -13.71 11.16
CA TYR A 49 5.92 -12.51 11.94
C TYR A 49 5.37 -12.85 13.32
N VAL A 50 5.47 -11.89 14.24
CA VAL A 50 4.65 -11.83 15.46
C VAL A 50 3.64 -10.68 15.36
N GLU A 51 2.65 -10.67 16.26
CA GLU A 51 1.59 -9.64 16.30
C GLU A 51 2.12 -8.21 16.30
N GLU A 52 3.21 -7.95 17.01
CA GLU A 52 3.85 -6.63 17.07
C GLU A 52 4.33 -6.16 15.70
N ASN A 53 4.88 -7.07 14.87
CA ASN A 53 5.32 -6.70 13.52
C ASN A 53 4.14 -6.28 12.63
N LEU A 54 2.99 -6.97 12.74
CA LEU A 54 1.79 -6.62 11.99
C LEU A 54 1.21 -5.28 12.45
N TYR A 55 1.26 -5.00 13.75
CA TYR A 55 0.86 -3.72 14.30
C TYR A 55 1.75 -2.58 13.79
N GLU A 56 3.07 -2.77 13.80
CA GLU A 56 4.03 -1.80 13.28
C GLU A 56 3.83 -1.53 11.79
N LEU A 57 3.68 -2.58 10.98
CA LEU A 57 3.39 -2.46 9.55
C LEU A 57 2.08 -1.69 9.31
N SER A 58 1.00 -2.06 10.01
CA SER A 58 -0.29 -1.38 9.94
C SER A 58 -0.16 0.11 10.28
N SER A 59 0.53 0.43 11.38
CA SER A 59 0.72 1.79 11.86
C SER A 59 1.55 2.61 10.88
N SER A 60 2.64 2.04 10.36
CA SER A 60 3.55 2.67 9.39
C SER A 60 2.82 3.05 8.10
N ILE A 61 2.03 2.13 7.52
CA ILE A 61 1.21 2.40 6.33
C ILE A 61 0.19 3.51 6.60
N ARG A 62 -0.50 3.46 7.74
CA ARG A 62 -1.60 4.39 8.03
C ARG A 62 -1.12 5.79 8.40
N ALA A 63 0.13 5.94 8.84
CA ALA A 63 0.69 7.21 9.27
C ALA A 63 0.69 8.28 8.17
N VAL A 64 0.74 7.88 6.89
CA VAL A 64 0.76 8.84 5.76
C VAL A 64 -0.62 9.33 5.34
N TYR A 65 -1.71 8.78 5.87
CA TYR A 65 -3.07 9.14 5.49
C TYR A 65 -3.68 10.26 6.35
N GLY A 66 -2.99 10.71 7.40
CA GLY A 66 -3.48 11.74 8.32
C GLY A 66 -2.78 13.09 8.15
N GLY A 67 -3.54 14.19 8.32
CA GLY A 67 -3.00 15.55 8.38
C GLY A 67 -2.93 16.29 7.04
N MET A 68 -2.46 17.53 7.09
CA MET A 68 -2.25 18.37 5.90
C MET A 68 -0.98 17.95 5.17
N GLY A 69 -1.05 17.80 3.85
CA GLY A 69 0.05 17.27 3.04
C GLY A 69 0.17 15.75 3.15
N SER A 70 -0.93 15.07 3.47
CA SER A 70 -0.99 13.62 3.56
C SER A 70 -0.98 12.98 2.17
N PHE A 71 -0.86 11.66 2.12
CA PHE A 71 -1.03 10.90 0.90
C PHE A 71 -2.43 11.06 0.28
N ASN A 72 -3.45 11.41 1.08
CA ASN A 72 -4.79 11.70 0.53
C ASN A 72 -4.82 12.99 -0.31
N ASP A 73 -3.87 13.90 -0.07
CA ASP A 73 -3.74 15.13 -0.85
C ASP A 73 -2.94 14.92 -2.14
N TYR A 74 -2.33 13.74 -2.32
CA TYR A 74 -1.56 13.42 -3.52
C TYR A 74 -2.49 13.29 -4.73
N TYR A 75 -2.21 14.10 -5.75
CA TYR A 75 -2.92 14.09 -7.01
C TYR A 75 -1.93 14.15 -8.16
N ASN A 76 -1.99 13.15 -9.05
CA ASN A 76 -1.25 13.15 -10.30
C ASN A 76 -2.19 13.47 -11.47
N PRO A 77 -2.13 14.68 -12.05
CA PRO A 77 -2.95 15.08 -13.21
C PRO A 77 -2.47 14.47 -14.54
N HIS A 78 -1.28 13.87 -14.59
CA HIS A 78 -0.73 13.37 -15.84
C HIS A 78 -1.42 12.06 -16.26
N HIS A 79 -2.02 12.07 -17.45
CA HIS A 79 -2.66 10.91 -18.06
C HIS A 79 -1.78 10.34 -19.17
N SER A 80 -0.68 9.69 -18.79
CA SER A 80 0.15 8.94 -19.74
C SER A 80 -0.60 7.70 -20.24
N LYS A 81 -0.19 7.19 -21.40
CA LYS A 81 -0.72 5.91 -21.93
C LYS A 81 -0.53 4.77 -20.92
N GLU A 82 0.67 4.69 -20.35
CA GLU A 82 1.04 3.71 -19.33
C GLU A 82 0.12 3.79 -18.10
N ARG A 83 -0.14 4.99 -17.57
CA ARG A 83 -1.05 5.16 -16.43
C ARG A 83 -2.48 4.71 -16.75
N ASN A 84 -2.96 5.02 -17.96
CA ASN A 84 -4.29 4.58 -18.38
C ASN A 84 -4.38 3.05 -18.54
N GLU A 85 -3.29 2.38 -18.92
CA GLU A 85 -3.20 0.92 -18.97
C GLU A 85 -3.19 0.31 -17.57
N LEU A 86 -2.43 0.88 -16.64
CA LEU A 86 -2.43 0.46 -15.23
C LEU A 86 -3.81 0.62 -14.59
N ILE A 87 -4.50 1.75 -14.82
CA ILE A 87 -5.86 1.99 -14.30
C ILE A 87 -6.85 0.92 -14.80
N LYS A 88 -6.74 0.50 -16.06
CA LYS A 88 -7.59 -0.56 -16.62
C LYS A 88 -7.30 -1.93 -16.01
N LEU A 89 -6.05 -2.23 -15.69
CA LEU A 89 -5.64 -3.51 -15.14
C LEU A 89 -5.95 -3.65 -13.63
N TYR A 90 -5.70 -2.58 -12.86
CA TYR A 90 -5.65 -2.66 -11.39
C TYR A 90 -6.65 -1.74 -10.69
N GLY A 91 -7.36 -0.87 -11.42
CA GLY A 91 -8.23 0.16 -10.84
C GLY A 91 -7.52 1.50 -10.65
N SER A 92 -8.24 2.52 -10.18
CA SER A 92 -7.63 3.84 -10.01
C SER A 92 -6.64 3.88 -8.84
N SER A 93 -5.74 4.88 -8.84
CA SER A 93 -4.84 5.11 -7.70
C SER A 93 -5.61 5.34 -6.39
N SER A 94 -6.81 5.94 -6.46
CA SER A 94 -7.67 6.16 -5.29
C SER A 94 -8.23 4.84 -4.75
N ASP A 95 -8.65 3.93 -5.64
CA ASP A 95 -9.18 2.62 -5.25
C ASP A 95 -8.08 1.77 -4.60
N LEU A 96 -6.88 1.77 -5.20
CA LEU A 96 -5.71 1.08 -4.67
C LEU A 96 -5.27 1.66 -3.32
N SER A 97 -5.24 2.98 -3.21
CA SER A 97 -4.94 3.67 -1.94
C SER A 97 -5.91 3.29 -0.83
N SER A 98 -7.21 3.27 -1.13
CA SER A 98 -8.25 2.86 -0.17
C SER A 98 -8.09 1.40 0.22
N LYS A 99 -7.83 0.52 -0.74
CA LYS A 99 -7.60 -0.92 -0.50
C LYS A 99 -6.38 -1.17 0.40
N VAL A 100 -5.27 -0.46 0.18
CA VAL A 100 -4.08 -0.54 1.03
C VAL A 100 -4.40 -0.13 2.47
N TYR A 101 -5.13 0.98 2.65
CA TYR A 101 -5.53 1.44 3.97
C TYR A 101 -6.43 0.42 4.69
N ASP A 102 -7.45 -0.10 4.01
CA ASP A 102 -8.40 -1.06 4.58
C ASP A 102 -7.73 -2.36 5.00
N LEU A 103 -6.81 -2.87 4.18
CA LEU A 103 -6.03 -4.07 4.51
C LEU A 103 -5.07 -3.82 5.69
N ALA A 104 -4.44 -2.64 5.74
CA ALA A 104 -3.62 -2.26 6.90
C ALA A 104 -4.46 -2.17 8.18
N VAL A 105 -5.71 -1.70 8.13
CA VAL A 105 -6.61 -1.71 9.29
C VAL A 105 -6.92 -3.14 9.74
N LYS A 106 -7.17 -4.06 8.80
CA LYS A 106 -7.46 -5.46 9.11
C LYS A 106 -6.29 -6.18 9.78
N LEU A 107 -5.04 -5.82 9.46
CA LEU A 107 -3.86 -6.39 10.14
C LEU A 107 -3.84 -6.10 11.65
N LYS A 108 -4.39 -4.96 12.08
CA LYS A 108 -4.38 -4.53 13.49
C LYS A 108 -5.49 -5.16 14.33
N GLN A 109 -6.59 -5.61 13.72
CA GLN A 109 -7.74 -6.11 14.47
C GLN A 109 -7.44 -7.51 15.01
N SER A 110 -7.14 -7.61 16.31
CA SER A 110 -7.23 -8.84 17.08
C SER A 110 -8.71 -9.21 17.26
N GLU A 111 -9.09 -10.46 17.00
CA GLU A 111 -10.29 -11.05 17.60
C GLU A 111 -10.08 -11.28 19.10
#